data_AF-A0A7R9Y8A5-F1
#
_entry.id   AF-A0A7R9Y8A5-F1
#
_cell.length_a   1.000
_cell.length_b   1.000
_cell.length_c   1.000
_cell.angle_alpha   90.00
_cell.angle_beta   90.00
_cell.angle_gamma   90.00
#
_symmetry.space_group_name_H-M   'P 1'
#
loop_
_entity.id
_entity.type
_entity.pdbx_description
1 polymer ?
#
loop_
_entity_poly.entity_id
_entity_poly.type
_entity_poly.pdbx_seq_one_letter_code
_entity_poly.pdbx_strand_id
1 'polypeptide(L)'
;EHCAPRRDASRPSTSPPWLEPSSAVSSVAKKALRDAQRMPPKRARKDSLLAPAWSLRVCLVIACFVYFLGVLMINSNRQEPPASEAAAGGGRRKGKVVAGFAAGGAGAAGAGAAGAAGAAAGGAAVQPAKGSVAPLESLDYAISVARSLAALSPDELLKTLAEKDPFGVRRFDEALVAAEAKLGATLSKEQLRELFPCPRRRVSLPDLRDHSRAEAFSAGLPDTFLFFQHLRKAGGTGFCSLAEANLPRKNLPGYYCMPDYGWEGGWRQRQAGFLKHWSNEEITRRLREKGHRVAGNEWDKFQVRHFDLPGAVFATSFRRPLDRALSQFRFECAEHRGCTHERPETWWPARPDLWNVYSLTFADGQAKKTLWAESTPEAMKYRMSIIEQAIRVLARFNLVLVMEWLSYAAESVTKELGFRDTRALTKRVRPHISQAKRDGGETVSGAATVRKASWVPEEVLSPKLYKLMSESLAIDEILNDVARRLFLERLVCPA
;
A
#
# COMPACT_ATOMS: atom_id res chain seq x y z
N GLU A 1 58.29 -37.29 -5.16
CA GLU A 1 58.51 -37.57 -6.61
C GLU A 1 57.12 -37.53 -7.28
N HIS A 2 56.86 -36.92 -8.44
CA HIS A 2 57.35 -37.25 -9.80
C HIS A 2 56.98 -38.70 -10.18
N CYS A 3 56.21 -39.02 -11.24
CA CYS A 3 55.96 -38.32 -12.52
C CYS A 3 54.52 -38.51 -13.07
N ALA A 4 54.17 -37.71 -14.08
CA ALA A 4 53.16 -38.04 -15.10
C ALA A 4 53.85 -38.45 -16.42
N PRO A 5 53.11 -38.96 -17.43
CA PRO A 5 53.05 -38.16 -18.67
C PRO A 5 51.67 -38.11 -19.37
N ARG A 6 51.58 -37.29 -20.43
CA ARG A 6 50.42 -37.06 -21.31
C ARG A 6 50.55 -37.77 -22.66
N ARG A 7 49.47 -37.68 -23.47
CA ARG A 7 49.30 -37.78 -24.96
C ARG A 7 48.40 -38.94 -25.38
N ASP A 8 47.68 -38.96 -26.51
CA ASP A 8 47.14 -38.00 -27.53
C ASP A 8 46.14 -38.85 -28.38
N ALA A 9 45.02 -38.42 -29.01
CA ALA A 9 44.19 -37.20 -29.01
C ALA A 9 42.82 -37.51 -29.72
N SER A 10 42.24 -36.57 -30.50
CA SER A 10 41.17 -36.70 -31.53
C SER A 10 39.68 -37.06 -31.19
N ARG A 11 38.81 -36.09 -31.57
CA ARG A 11 37.34 -36.02 -31.77
C ARG A 11 36.79 -36.94 -32.92
N PRO A 12 35.46 -36.95 -33.26
CA PRO A 12 34.20 -36.85 -32.45
C PRO A 12 33.00 -37.73 -32.98
N SER A 13 31.83 -37.59 -32.32
CA SER A 13 30.47 -37.56 -32.93
C SER A 13 29.81 -38.84 -33.52
N THR A 14 28.78 -39.36 -32.83
CA THR A 14 27.37 -39.30 -33.26
C THR A 14 26.42 -39.85 -32.17
N SER A 15 25.12 -39.50 -32.25
CA SER A 15 24.04 -39.96 -31.35
C SER A 15 22.78 -40.28 -32.20
N PRO A 16 21.69 -40.88 -31.65
CA PRO A 16 21.50 -41.65 -30.41
C PRO A 16 20.76 -43.01 -30.65
N PRO A 17 20.71 -43.92 -29.65
CA PRO A 17 19.69 -44.97 -29.58
C PRO A 17 18.38 -44.48 -28.91
N TRP A 18 17.28 -45.22 -29.12
CA TRP A 18 15.95 -44.88 -28.62
C TRP A 18 15.72 -45.28 -27.14
N LEU A 19 14.75 -44.63 -26.49
CA LEU A 19 14.30 -44.94 -25.12
C LEU A 19 12.95 -45.67 -25.12
N GLU A 20 12.87 -46.82 -24.45
CA GLU A 20 11.61 -47.41 -24.01
C GLU A 20 11.21 -46.93 -22.59
N PRO A 21 9.90 -46.92 -22.24
CA PRO A 21 9.39 -46.28 -21.03
C PRO A 21 9.50 -47.16 -19.77
N SER A 22 9.84 -46.55 -18.62
CA SER A 22 9.97 -47.26 -17.34
C SER A 22 8.64 -47.43 -16.59
N SER A 23 8.49 -48.55 -15.89
CA SER A 23 7.21 -49.08 -15.38
C SER A 23 6.73 -48.48 -14.03
N ALA A 24 7.24 -47.31 -13.64
CA ALA A 24 7.12 -46.79 -12.27
C ALA A 24 5.70 -46.36 -11.81
N VAL A 25 4.76 -46.14 -12.73
CA VAL A 25 3.46 -45.49 -12.43
C VAL A 25 2.43 -46.43 -11.76
N SER A 26 2.58 -47.76 -11.90
CA SER A 26 1.55 -48.73 -11.49
C SER A 26 1.38 -48.89 -9.96
N SER A 27 2.39 -48.57 -9.16
CA SER A 27 2.43 -48.87 -7.72
C SER A 27 1.59 -47.90 -6.87
N VAL A 28 1.64 -46.59 -7.18
CA VAL A 28 1.01 -45.53 -6.38
C VAL A 28 -0.52 -45.62 -6.45
N ALA A 29 -1.08 -45.79 -7.65
CA ALA A 29 -2.53 -45.91 -7.86
C ALA A 29 -3.15 -47.11 -7.10
N LYS A 30 -2.41 -48.23 -7.04
CA LYS A 30 -2.84 -49.45 -6.33
C LYS A 30 -2.84 -49.32 -4.80
N LYS A 31 -2.19 -48.29 -4.23
CA LYS A 31 -2.26 -47.99 -2.80
C LYS A 31 -3.52 -47.19 -2.46
N ALA A 32 -3.74 -46.07 -3.15
CA ALA A 32 -4.90 -45.19 -2.91
C ALA A 32 -6.25 -45.93 -2.99
N LEU A 33 -6.38 -46.89 -3.91
CA LEU A 33 -7.60 -47.69 -4.07
C LEU A 33 -7.88 -48.63 -2.88
N ARG A 34 -6.84 -49.11 -2.18
CA ARG A 34 -6.98 -49.98 -0.99
C ARG A 34 -7.38 -49.18 0.25
N ASP A 35 -6.84 -47.97 0.38
CA ASP A 35 -7.12 -47.10 1.53
C ASP A 35 -8.57 -46.57 1.48
N ALA A 36 -9.12 -46.34 0.29
CA ALA A 36 -10.53 -45.98 0.07
C ALA A 36 -11.53 -47.08 0.51
N GLN A 37 -11.14 -48.36 0.45
CA GLN A 37 -12.01 -49.50 0.77
C GLN A 37 -12.10 -49.83 2.27
N ARG A 38 -11.46 -49.04 3.16
CA ARG A 38 -11.37 -49.32 4.60
C ARG A 38 -12.19 -48.41 5.52
N MET A 39 -13.10 -47.58 4.99
CA MET A 39 -13.97 -46.74 5.82
C MET A 39 -15.27 -47.48 6.21
N PRO A 40 -15.62 -47.59 7.51
CA PRO A 40 -16.86 -48.23 7.95
C PRO A 40 -18.09 -47.32 7.72
N PRO A 41 -19.28 -47.91 7.50
CA PRO A 41 -20.51 -47.14 7.24
C PRO A 41 -20.98 -46.37 8.48
N LYS A 42 -21.31 -45.09 8.31
CA LYS A 42 -21.89 -44.26 9.37
C LYS A 42 -23.35 -44.70 9.66
N ARG A 43 -23.66 -44.93 10.93
CA ARG A 43 -25.03 -45.25 11.38
C ARG A 43 -26.00 -44.12 11.02
N ALA A 44 -27.08 -44.46 10.32
CA ALA A 44 -28.24 -43.59 10.21
C ALA A 44 -28.96 -43.51 11.56
N ARG A 45 -29.28 -42.29 12.02
CA ARG A 45 -30.29 -42.08 13.06
C ARG A 45 -31.64 -41.87 12.38
N LYS A 46 -32.67 -42.59 12.85
CA LYS A 46 -34.06 -42.15 12.71
C LYS A 46 -34.30 -40.93 13.62
N ASP A 47 -35.51 -40.40 13.53
CA ASP A 47 -36.17 -39.46 14.46
C ASP A 47 -36.28 -38.02 13.95
N SER A 48 -37.33 -37.77 13.14
CA SER A 48 -38.27 -36.67 13.38
C SER A 48 -39.45 -36.74 12.39
N LEU A 49 -40.58 -37.30 12.85
CA LEU A 49 -41.88 -36.95 12.28
C LEU A 49 -42.28 -35.58 12.87
N LEU A 50 -42.35 -34.52 12.06
CA LEU A 50 -43.20 -33.34 12.29
C LEU A 50 -43.10 -32.31 11.14
N ALA A 51 -44.20 -32.13 10.41
CA ALA A 51 -44.44 -31.05 9.46
C ALA A 51 -45.97 -30.89 9.26
N PRO A 52 -46.50 -29.74 8.78
CA PRO A 52 -45.81 -28.53 8.33
C PRO A 52 -46.37 -27.22 8.94
N ALA A 53 -45.57 -26.49 9.74
CA ALA A 53 -45.94 -25.14 10.22
C ALA A 53 -45.35 -23.98 9.38
N TRP A 54 -44.46 -24.28 8.41
CA TRP A 54 -43.71 -23.26 7.68
C TRP A 54 -44.43 -22.69 6.45
N SER A 55 -45.37 -23.42 5.86
CA SER A 55 -46.06 -23.06 4.61
C SER A 55 -46.72 -21.67 4.67
N LEU A 56 -47.62 -21.45 5.62
CA LEU A 56 -48.39 -20.20 5.72
C LEU A 56 -47.49 -18.96 5.89
N ARG A 57 -46.37 -19.07 6.61
CA ARG A 57 -45.47 -17.92 6.85
C ARG A 57 -44.74 -17.48 5.58
N VAL A 58 -44.36 -18.43 4.71
CA VAL A 58 -43.75 -18.11 3.42
C VAL A 58 -44.77 -17.48 2.48
N CYS A 59 -45.99 -18.04 2.41
CA CYS A 59 -47.07 -17.47 1.59
C CYS A 59 -47.44 -16.04 2.01
N LEU A 60 -47.51 -15.75 3.31
CA LEU A 60 -47.84 -14.42 3.82
C LEU A 60 -46.77 -13.37 3.45
N VAL A 61 -45.48 -13.72 3.57
CA VAL A 61 -44.37 -12.84 3.19
C VAL A 61 -44.38 -12.53 1.69
N ILE A 62 -44.65 -13.54 0.84
CA ILE A 62 -44.76 -13.35 -0.61
C ILE A 62 -45.95 -12.44 -0.95
N ALA A 63 -47.11 -12.64 -0.34
CA ALA A 63 -48.29 -11.80 -0.56
C ALA A 63 -48.04 -10.32 -0.19
N CYS A 64 -47.41 -10.06 0.96
CA CYS A 64 -47.04 -8.70 1.35
C CYS A 64 -46.01 -8.06 0.38
N PHE A 65 -45.06 -8.84 -0.14
CA PHE A 65 -44.05 -8.34 -1.07
C PHE A 65 -44.64 -7.98 -2.44
N VAL A 66 -45.57 -8.79 -2.95
CA VAL A 66 -46.32 -8.50 -4.19
C VAL A 66 -47.19 -7.26 -4.03
N TYR A 67 -47.89 -7.10 -2.91
CA TYR A 67 -48.68 -5.91 -2.62
C TYR A 67 -47.82 -4.63 -2.58
N PHE A 68 -46.65 -4.69 -1.94
CA PHE A 68 -45.73 -3.55 -1.84
C PHE A 68 -45.16 -3.12 -3.20
N LEU A 69 -44.85 -4.08 -4.08
CA LEU A 69 -44.45 -3.80 -5.46
C LEU A 69 -45.58 -3.17 -6.29
N GLY A 70 -46.83 -3.60 -6.10
CA GLY A 70 -47.99 -3.00 -6.75
C GLY A 70 -48.18 -1.53 -6.38
N VAL A 71 -48.04 -1.19 -5.09
CA VAL A 71 -48.15 0.21 -4.61
C VAL A 71 -47.01 1.09 -5.15
N LEU A 72 -45.80 0.56 -5.31
CA LEU A 72 -44.68 1.29 -5.92
C LEU A 72 -44.93 1.59 -7.41
N MET A 73 -45.38 0.60 -8.18
CA MET A 73 -45.66 0.77 -9.62
C MET A 73 -46.73 1.83 -9.91
N ILE A 74 -47.75 1.93 -9.06
CA ILE A 74 -48.85 2.91 -9.22
C ILE A 74 -48.35 4.36 -9.05
N ASN A 75 -47.36 4.61 -8.19
CA ASN A 75 -46.86 5.96 -7.93
C ASN A 75 -45.83 6.48 -8.96
N SER A 76 -45.21 5.62 -9.78
CA SER A 76 -44.20 6.05 -10.75
C SER A 76 -44.74 6.76 -12.00
N ASN A 77 -46.06 6.87 -12.17
CA ASN A 77 -46.69 7.32 -13.42
C ASN A 77 -47.19 8.79 -13.41
N ARG A 78 -46.68 9.64 -12.52
CA ARG A 78 -46.86 11.10 -12.58
C ARG A 78 -45.67 11.78 -13.25
N GLN A 79 -45.81 12.08 -14.54
CA GLN A 79 -44.97 13.07 -15.21
C GLN A 79 -45.57 14.46 -15.01
N GLU A 80 -44.75 15.44 -14.67
CA GLU A 80 -45.09 16.87 -14.79
C GLU A 80 -44.42 17.44 -16.06
N PRO A 81 -45.08 18.33 -16.82
CA PRO A 81 -44.53 18.88 -18.06
C PRO A 81 -43.50 19.98 -17.81
N PRO A 82 -42.55 20.21 -18.74
CA PRO A 82 -41.58 21.29 -18.63
C PRO A 82 -42.22 22.66 -18.89
N ALA A 83 -41.91 23.65 -18.06
CA ALA A 83 -42.26 25.05 -18.30
C ALA A 83 -41.08 25.82 -18.93
N SER A 84 -41.40 26.75 -19.84
CA SER A 84 -40.44 27.51 -20.64
C SER A 84 -40.08 28.88 -20.06
N GLU A 85 -39.22 29.62 -20.76
CA GLU A 85 -38.72 30.95 -20.44
C GLU A 85 -39.82 32.02 -20.28
N ALA A 86 -39.62 33.00 -19.39
CA ALA A 86 -40.02 34.40 -19.60
C ALA A 86 -39.36 35.38 -18.60
N ALA A 87 -39.20 36.62 -19.06
CA ALA A 87 -38.41 37.72 -18.50
C ALA A 87 -38.94 38.45 -17.24
N ALA A 88 -38.01 39.15 -16.58
CA ALA A 88 -38.12 40.50 -15.97
C ALA A 88 -39.08 40.78 -14.78
N GLY A 89 -38.53 41.47 -13.77
CA GLY A 89 -39.30 42.13 -12.70
C GLY A 89 -38.41 42.62 -11.54
N GLY A 90 -38.38 43.93 -11.25
CA GLY A 90 -37.53 44.51 -10.20
C GLY A 90 -38.28 44.89 -8.92
N GLY A 91 -37.60 44.86 -7.76
CA GLY A 91 -38.22 45.19 -6.45
C GLY A 91 -37.25 45.79 -5.42
N ARG A 92 -37.64 46.91 -4.79
CA ARG A 92 -36.88 47.63 -3.73
C ARG A 92 -37.17 47.10 -2.32
N ARG A 93 -36.15 47.10 -1.43
CA ARG A 93 -36.13 47.62 -0.04
C ARG A 93 -34.73 47.35 0.56
N LYS A 94 -33.97 48.30 1.16
CA LYS A 94 -34.17 49.30 2.24
C LYS A 94 -33.75 48.78 3.63
N GLY A 95 -32.75 49.45 4.22
CA GLY A 95 -32.39 49.38 5.65
C GLY A 95 -31.06 48.67 5.93
N LYS A 96 -30.27 49.04 6.96
CA LYS A 96 -30.30 50.26 7.81
C LYS A 96 -28.91 50.39 8.48
N VAL A 97 -28.27 51.56 8.41
CA VAL A 97 -26.93 51.81 9.01
C VAL A 97 -27.03 52.93 10.05
N VAL A 98 -26.44 52.73 11.23
CA VAL A 98 -26.30 53.74 12.31
C VAL A 98 -24.98 53.53 13.07
N ALA A 99 -24.41 54.64 13.56
CA ALA A 99 -23.16 54.88 14.33
C ALA A 99 -22.81 53.90 15.48
N GLY A 100 -21.61 53.91 16.08
CA GLY A 100 -20.39 54.73 15.82
C GLY A 100 -19.55 54.98 17.10
N PHE A 101 -18.60 55.95 17.06
CA PHE A 101 -17.69 56.38 18.15
C PHE A 101 -16.62 55.34 18.61
N ALA A 102 -15.45 55.71 19.17
CA ALA A 102 -14.64 56.96 19.07
C ALA A 102 -13.18 56.75 19.54
N ALA A 103 -12.32 57.74 19.26
CA ALA A 103 -10.86 57.74 19.44
C ALA A 103 -10.34 58.09 20.85
N GLY A 104 -9.02 57.91 21.09
CA GLY A 104 -8.26 58.68 22.09
C GLY A 104 -7.09 57.96 22.78
N GLY A 105 -5.90 58.58 22.85
CA GLY A 105 -4.76 58.16 23.69
C GLY A 105 -3.38 58.19 22.99
N ALA A 106 -2.32 58.69 23.65
CA ALA A 106 -0.99 58.87 23.04
C ALA A 106 0.18 58.86 24.06
N GLY A 107 1.41 58.63 23.56
CA GLY A 107 2.72 58.67 24.25
C GLY A 107 3.70 57.73 23.53
N ALA A 108 4.89 58.09 23.01
CA ALA A 108 5.99 58.96 23.49
C ALA A 108 6.77 58.36 24.68
N ALA A 109 8.11 58.30 24.71
CA ALA A 109 9.15 58.52 23.68
C ALA A 109 10.49 57.88 24.13
N GLY A 110 11.49 57.77 23.25
CA GLY A 110 12.86 57.35 23.63
C GLY A 110 13.82 57.34 22.44
N ALA A 111 15.02 57.90 22.60
CA ALA A 111 16.01 58.06 21.52
C ALA A 111 17.44 57.77 22.00
N GLY A 112 18.33 57.39 21.08
CA GLY A 112 19.76 57.18 21.33
C GLY A 112 20.57 57.05 20.04
N ALA A 113 21.64 57.81 19.93
CA ALA A 113 22.66 57.76 18.87
C ALA A 113 24.05 57.59 19.55
N ALA A 114 25.23 57.56 18.91
CA ALA A 114 25.64 57.82 17.54
C ALA A 114 27.02 57.15 17.24
N GLY A 115 27.48 57.22 15.99
CA GLY A 115 28.90 57.01 15.60
C GLY A 115 29.29 55.58 15.20
N ALA A 116 30.30 55.35 14.35
CA ALA A 116 31.13 56.30 13.57
C ALA A 116 31.63 55.62 12.26
N ALA A 117 32.26 56.38 11.36
CA ALA A 117 32.61 55.94 10.01
C ALA A 117 33.97 55.21 9.88
N GLY A 118 34.11 54.39 8.83
CA GLY A 118 35.35 53.74 8.39
C GLY A 118 35.39 53.59 6.87
N ALA A 119 36.56 53.76 6.26
CA ALA A 119 36.69 54.08 4.83
C ALA A 119 36.68 52.88 3.85
N ALA A 120 36.48 53.19 2.56
CA ALA A 120 36.29 52.27 1.46
C ALA A 120 37.57 51.53 0.99
N ALA A 121 37.35 50.37 0.35
CA ALA A 121 38.22 49.81 -0.68
C ALA A 121 37.35 49.23 -1.80
N GLY A 122 37.74 49.42 -3.07
CA GLY A 122 36.90 49.05 -4.23
C GLY A 122 37.02 47.59 -4.65
N GLY A 123 35.89 46.98 -5.02
CA GLY A 123 35.80 45.67 -5.66
C GLY A 123 34.80 45.70 -6.81
N ALA A 124 35.08 45.00 -7.91
CA ALA A 124 34.33 45.15 -9.16
C ALA A 124 32.85 44.71 -9.04
N ALA A 125 31.95 45.51 -9.64
CA ALA A 125 30.53 45.20 -9.73
C ALA A 125 30.27 44.06 -10.74
N VAL A 126 30.40 42.81 -10.29
CA VAL A 126 30.00 41.62 -11.05
C VAL A 126 28.49 41.67 -11.25
N GLN A 127 28.04 41.70 -12.50
CA GLN A 127 26.61 41.59 -12.83
C GLN A 127 26.09 40.22 -12.38
N PRO A 128 24.99 40.14 -11.62
CA PRO A 128 24.41 38.85 -11.23
C PRO A 128 23.90 38.12 -12.48
N ALA A 129 24.50 36.96 -12.79
CA ALA A 129 24.13 36.18 -13.95
C ALA A 129 22.65 35.76 -13.89
N LYS A 130 21.92 36.01 -14.98
CA LYS A 130 20.48 35.68 -15.05
C LYS A 130 20.27 34.17 -14.89
N GLY A 131 19.53 33.78 -13.85
CA GLY A 131 18.90 32.46 -13.79
C GLY A 131 19.69 31.34 -13.14
N SER A 132 20.45 31.60 -12.07
CA SER A 132 20.80 30.53 -11.11
C SER A 132 19.53 30.06 -10.40
N VAL A 133 18.78 29.16 -11.03
CA VAL A 133 17.68 28.43 -10.38
C VAL A 133 18.26 27.72 -9.16
N ALA A 134 17.80 28.11 -7.97
CA ALA A 134 18.25 27.49 -6.73
C ALA A 134 18.06 25.96 -6.84
N PRO A 135 19.02 25.14 -6.37
CA PRO A 135 18.90 23.69 -6.46
C PRO A 135 17.59 23.24 -5.79
N LEU A 136 16.64 22.74 -6.59
CA LEU A 136 15.35 22.24 -6.08
C LEU A 136 15.58 21.30 -4.91
N GLU A 137 14.83 21.51 -3.82
CA GLU A 137 14.88 20.63 -2.66
C GLU A 137 14.62 19.19 -3.08
N SER A 138 15.24 18.25 -2.38
CA SER A 138 15.40 16.90 -2.94
C SER A 138 14.06 16.15 -3.07
N LEU A 139 13.12 16.38 -2.16
CA LEU A 139 11.73 15.95 -2.26
C LEU A 139 10.97 16.63 -3.41
N ASP A 140 11.11 17.95 -3.61
CA ASP A 140 10.45 18.67 -4.71
C ASP A 140 11.00 18.29 -6.08
N TYR A 141 12.29 17.94 -6.18
CA TYR A 141 12.84 17.30 -7.38
C TYR A 141 12.18 15.95 -7.65
N ALA A 142 12.01 15.10 -6.63
CA ALA A 142 11.35 13.80 -6.77
C ALA A 142 9.87 13.94 -7.18
N ILE A 143 9.17 14.93 -6.62
CA ILE A 143 7.79 15.30 -7.00
C ILE A 143 7.73 15.82 -8.45
N SER A 144 8.69 16.65 -8.88
CA SER A 144 8.78 17.14 -10.26
C SER A 144 8.99 16.00 -11.27
N VAL A 145 9.86 15.04 -10.94
CA VAL A 145 10.05 13.80 -11.72
C VAL A 145 8.76 12.98 -11.74
N ALA A 146 8.14 12.74 -10.59
CA ALA A 146 6.91 11.95 -10.48
C ALA A 146 5.72 12.56 -11.25
N ARG A 147 5.56 13.89 -11.20
CA ARG A 147 4.59 14.63 -12.00
C ARG A 147 4.88 14.52 -13.49
N SER A 148 6.14 14.64 -13.90
CA SER A 148 6.54 14.49 -15.30
C SER A 148 6.22 13.09 -15.84
N LEU A 149 6.38 12.04 -15.02
CA LEU A 149 5.97 10.67 -15.34
C LEU A 149 4.45 10.51 -15.41
N ALA A 150 3.72 11.04 -14.42
CA ALA A 150 2.25 10.93 -14.34
C ALA A 150 1.50 11.69 -15.47
N ALA A 151 2.17 12.62 -16.13
CA ALA A 151 1.66 13.29 -17.33
C ALA A 151 1.70 12.40 -18.58
N LEU A 152 2.61 11.43 -18.68
CA LEU A 152 2.71 10.50 -19.82
C LEU A 152 1.48 9.59 -19.94
N SER A 153 1.32 8.91 -21.08
CA SER A 153 0.40 7.77 -21.18
C SER A 153 0.92 6.58 -20.35
N PRO A 154 0.06 5.62 -19.93
CA PRO A 154 0.48 4.50 -19.11
C PRO A 154 1.62 3.64 -19.70
N ASP A 155 1.62 3.40 -21.02
CA ASP A 155 2.68 2.64 -21.71
C ASP A 155 4.02 3.40 -21.68
N GLU A 156 4.02 4.68 -22.07
CA GLU A 156 5.21 5.54 -22.08
C GLU A 156 5.78 5.75 -20.66
N LEU A 157 4.91 5.84 -19.66
CA LEU A 157 5.26 5.93 -18.24
C LEU A 157 6.01 4.67 -17.79
N LEU A 158 5.42 3.49 -18.00
CA LEU A 158 6.02 2.21 -17.61
C LEU A 158 7.34 1.96 -18.34
N LYS A 159 7.39 2.27 -19.65
CA LYS A 159 8.62 2.24 -20.45
C LYS A 159 9.68 3.20 -19.89
N THR A 160 9.31 4.43 -19.58
CA THR A 160 10.23 5.44 -19.03
C THR A 160 10.77 5.04 -17.66
N LEU A 161 9.94 4.44 -16.80
CA LEU A 161 10.38 3.90 -15.52
C LEU A 161 11.37 2.74 -15.70
N ALA A 162 11.10 1.79 -16.60
CA ALA A 162 11.98 0.65 -16.87
C ALA A 162 13.32 1.08 -17.51
N GLU A 163 13.28 1.94 -18.53
CA GLU A 163 14.47 2.38 -19.26
C GLU A 163 15.36 3.31 -18.42
N LYS A 164 14.77 4.31 -17.76
CA LYS A 164 15.53 5.40 -17.11
C LYS A 164 15.74 5.20 -15.61
N ASP A 165 14.96 4.34 -14.96
CA ASP A 165 14.93 4.09 -13.51
C ASP A 165 15.20 5.37 -12.69
N PRO A 166 14.37 6.41 -12.81
CA PRO A 166 14.68 7.75 -12.29
C PRO A 166 14.70 7.82 -10.75
N PHE A 167 14.18 6.78 -10.08
CA PHE A 167 14.27 6.58 -8.64
C PHE A 167 15.36 5.57 -8.24
N GLY A 168 16.07 4.95 -9.19
CA GLY A 168 17.21 4.04 -8.96
C GLY A 168 16.86 2.80 -8.13
N VAL A 169 15.66 2.26 -8.27
CA VAL A 169 15.15 1.14 -7.45
C VAL A 169 14.81 -0.12 -8.26
N ARG A 170 14.60 0.01 -9.58
CA ARG A 170 14.25 -1.15 -10.44
C ARG A 170 15.49 -2.00 -10.73
N ARG A 171 16.60 -1.36 -11.08
CA ARG A 171 17.89 -2.05 -11.30
C ARG A 171 18.49 -2.57 -9.99
N PHE A 172 18.16 -1.92 -8.86
CA PHE A 172 18.58 -2.38 -7.54
C PHE A 172 17.96 -3.73 -7.16
N ASP A 173 16.70 -4.02 -7.52
CA ASP A 173 16.09 -5.34 -7.28
C ASP A 173 16.89 -6.48 -7.93
N GLU A 174 17.26 -6.30 -9.19
CA GLU A 174 18.00 -7.30 -9.98
C GLU A 174 19.42 -7.48 -9.43
N ALA A 175 20.08 -6.36 -9.11
CA ALA A 175 21.41 -6.36 -8.51
C ALA A 175 21.42 -6.97 -7.10
N LEU A 176 20.38 -6.75 -6.28
CA LEU A 176 20.22 -7.32 -4.94
C LEU A 176 20.02 -8.83 -5.01
N VAL A 177 19.11 -9.30 -5.87
CA VAL A 177 18.87 -10.73 -6.07
C VAL A 177 20.14 -11.44 -6.58
N ALA A 178 20.90 -10.81 -7.49
CA ALA A 178 22.17 -11.34 -7.97
C ALA A 178 23.26 -11.36 -6.87
N ALA A 179 23.36 -10.31 -6.05
CA ALA A 179 24.33 -10.23 -4.96
C ALA A 179 24.03 -11.23 -3.83
N GLU A 180 22.78 -11.35 -3.40
CA GLU A 180 22.33 -12.38 -2.44
C GLU A 180 22.58 -13.79 -2.97
N ALA A 181 22.26 -14.06 -4.24
CA ALA A 181 22.48 -15.37 -4.86
C ALA A 181 23.97 -15.74 -4.98
N LYS A 182 24.85 -14.74 -5.14
CA LYS A 182 26.31 -14.92 -5.13
C LYS A 182 26.87 -15.11 -3.72
N LEU A 183 26.30 -14.44 -2.71
CA LEU A 183 26.76 -14.49 -1.31
C LEU A 183 26.21 -15.72 -0.56
N GLY A 184 25.04 -16.23 -0.94
CA GLY A 184 24.30 -17.26 -0.20
C GLY A 184 23.60 -16.72 1.07
N ALA A 185 23.58 -15.40 1.28
CA ALA A 185 23.03 -14.74 2.45
C ALA A 185 22.48 -13.34 2.11
N THR A 186 21.74 -12.75 3.06
CA THR A 186 21.35 -11.33 3.03
C THR A 186 22.56 -10.42 3.18
N LEU A 187 22.58 -9.29 2.47
CA LEU A 187 23.68 -8.33 2.48
C LEU A 187 23.80 -7.56 3.81
N SER A 188 25.02 -7.11 4.14
CA SER A 188 25.25 -6.13 5.21
C SER A 188 24.78 -4.72 4.82
N LYS A 189 24.69 -3.80 5.79
CA LYS A 189 24.32 -2.39 5.56
C LYS A 189 25.32 -1.67 4.65
N GLU A 190 26.58 -2.06 4.72
CA GLU A 190 27.70 -1.56 3.92
C GLU A 190 27.59 -2.09 2.48
N GLN A 191 27.38 -3.40 2.31
CA GLN A 191 27.14 -4.02 1.01
C GLN A 191 25.89 -3.46 0.32
N LEU A 192 24.83 -3.15 1.07
CA LEU A 192 23.65 -2.45 0.55
C LEU A 192 23.98 -1.01 0.13
N ARG A 193 24.90 -0.31 0.80
CA ARG A 193 25.35 1.04 0.43
C ARG A 193 26.28 1.03 -0.78
N GLU A 194 27.08 -0.02 -0.98
CA GLU A 194 27.84 -0.24 -2.21
C GLU A 194 26.90 -0.47 -3.41
N LEU A 195 25.85 -1.26 -3.20
CA LEU A 195 24.85 -1.59 -4.21
C LEU A 195 23.87 -0.42 -4.50
N PHE A 196 23.58 0.39 -3.48
CA PHE A 196 22.75 1.59 -3.54
C PHE A 196 23.52 2.79 -2.95
N PRO A 197 24.39 3.43 -3.75
CA PRO A 197 25.16 4.59 -3.28
C PRO A 197 24.24 5.78 -3.01
N CYS A 198 24.48 6.46 -1.89
CA CYS A 198 23.60 7.53 -1.42
C CYS A 198 23.48 8.69 -2.44
N PRO A 199 22.25 9.03 -2.86
CA PRO A 199 22.05 9.98 -3.94
C PRO A 199 22.23 11.42 -3.49
N ARG A 200 22.76 12.28 -4.37
CA ARG A 200 22.87 13.73 -4.12
C ARG A 200 21.52 14.44 -3.96
N ARG A 201 20.44 13.84 -4.47
CA ARG A 201 19.05 14.26 -4.25
C ARG A 201 18.30 13.11 -3.59
N ARG A 202 18.00 13.26 -2.29
CA ARG A 202 17.27 12.29 -1.47
C ARG A 202 15.79 12.62 -1.40
N VAL A 203 14.92 11.70 -1.82
CA VAL A 203 13.47 11.82 -1.61
C VAL A 203 13.11 11.92 -0.12
N SER A 204 13.99 11.43 0.77
CA SER A 204 13.88 11.55 2.22
C SER A 204 14.30 12.92 2.80
N LEU A 205 14.61 13.93 1.97
CA LEU A 205 15.04 15.26 2.42
C LEU A 205 14.24 16.41 1.77
N PRO A 206 13.75 17.40 2.53
CA PRO A 206 13.79 17.50 4.00
C PRO A 206 13.03 16.36 4.68
N ASP A 207 13.48 15.89 5.84
CA ASP A 207 12.88 14.74 6.51
C ASP A 207 11.60 15.17 7.25
N LEU A 208 10.45 15.02 6.59
CA LEU A 208 9.15 15.47 7.07
C LEU A 208 8.54 14.58 8.19
N ARG A 209 9.36 13.77 8.86
CA ARG A 209 8.95 12.86 9.95
C ARG A 209 8.94 13.56 11.29
N ASP A 210 7.90 13.30 12.09
CA ASP A 210 7.90 13.63 13.51
C ASP A 210 8.66 12.54 14.29
N HIS A 211 9.96 12.75 14.47
CA HIS A 211 10.83 11.85 15.25
C HIS A 211 10.46 11.81 16.73
N SER A 212 9.94 12.91 17.30
CA SER A 212 9.57 12.99 18.72
C SER A 212 8.46 11.99 19.08
N ARG A 213 7.50 11.76 18.17
CA ARG A 213 6.47 10.72 18.34
C ARG A 213 7.04 9.31 18.26
N ALA A 214 7.98 9.06 17.34
CA ALA A 214 8.65 7.76 17.21
C ALA A 214 9.41 7.39 18.48
N GLU A 215 10.19 8.34 19.02
CA GLU A 215 10.90 8.22 20.29
C GLU A 215 9.93 8.00 21.46
N ALA A 216 8.87 8.79 21.57
CA ALA A 216 7.85 8.66 22.61
C ALA A 216 7.14 7.29 22.59
N PHE A 217 6.81 6.77 21.40
CA PHE A 217 6.21 5.45 21.24
C PHE A 217 7.18 4.32 21.58
N SER A 218 8.44 4.43 21.10
CA SER A 218 9.54 3.50 21.35
C SER A 218 9.88 3.40 22.84
N ALA A 219 9.89 4.54 23.54
CA ALA A 219 10.04 4.65 25.00
C ALA A 219 8.82 4.14 25.80
N GLY A 220 7.71 3.82 25.14
CA GLY A 220 6.51 3.26 25.78
C GLY A 220 5.64 4.27 26.53
N LEU A 221 5.75 5.57 26.22
CA LEU A 221 5.03 6.63 26.94
C LEU A 221 3.50 6.48 26.84
N PRO A 222 2.73 6.91 27.86
CA PRO A 222 1.27 6.90 27.82
C PRO A 222 0.72 7.70 26.64
N ASP A 223 -0.50 7.37 26.21
CA ASP A 223 -1.21 7.97 25.07
C ASP A 223 -0.51 7.88 23.70
N THR A 224 0.66 7.23 23.60
CA THR A 224 1.32 6.97 22.32
C THR A 224 0.86 5.67 21.66
N PHE A 225 0.64 5.72 20.34
CA PHE A 225 0.18 4.58 19.56
C PHE A 225 0.72 4.58 18.12
N LEU A 226 0.65 3.42 17.48
CA LEU A 226 1.10 3.18 16.12
C LEU A 226 -0.09 3.21 15.15
N PHE A 227 -0.17 4.25 14.32
CA PHE A 227 -1.10 4.34 13.21
C PHE A 227 -0.54 3.58 12.00
N PHE A 228 -1.18 2.48 11.62
CA PHE A 228 -0.76 1.67 10.47
C PHE A 228 -1.74 1.84 9.30
N GLN A 229 -1.28 2.49 8.22
CA GLN A 229 -2.05 2.57 6.97
C GLN A 229 -1.95 1.22 6.25
N HIS A 230 -2.99 0.39 6.39
CA HIS A 230 -3.02 -1.02 5.99
C HIS A 230 -3.52 -1.18 4.55
N LEU A 231 -2.57 -1.20 3.61
CA LEU A 231 -2.85 -1.34 2.18
C LEU A 231 -3.19 -2.80 1.79
N ARG A 232 -4.20 -2.99 0.93
CA ARG A 232 -4.67 -4.33 0.49
C ARG A 232 -3.51 -5.22 0.06
N LYS A 233 -3.33 -6.37 0.73
CA LYS A 233 -2.36 -7.44 0.39
C LYS A 233 -0.88 -7.04 0.35
N ALA A 234 -0.53 -5.87 0.91
CA ALA A 234 0.84 -5.35 0.95
C ALA A 234 1.55 -5.59 2.29
N GLY A 235 1.23 -6.68 3.01
CA GLY A 235 2.01 -7.13 4.18
C GLY A 235 1.33 -7.11 5.54
N GLY A 236 0.16 -6.48 5.68
CA GLY A 236 -0.41 -6.15 6.98
C GLY A 236 -0.62 -7.31 7.98
N THR A 237 -0.88 -8.54 7.53
CA THR A 237 -0.90 -9.72 8.42
C THR A 237 0.47 -9.97 9.08
N GLY A 238 1.57 -9.82 8.33
CA GLY A 238 2.93 -9.93 8.86
C GLY A 238 3.29 -8.76 9.80
N PHE A 239 2.79 -7.56 9.51
CA PHE A 239 2.88 -6.42 10.43
C PHE A 239 2.12 -6.64 11.73
N CYS A 240 0.93 -7.25 11.71
CA CYS A 240 0.25 -7.61 12.95
C CYS A 240 1.03 -8.68 13.73
N SER A 241 1.55 -9.74 13.08
CA SER A 241 2.40 -10.71 13.77
C SER A 241 3.73 -10.13 14.30
N LEU A 242 4.21 -9.03 13.73
CA LEU A 242 5.30 -8.23 14.29
C LEU A 242 4.84 -7.46 15.55
N ALA A 243 3.67 -6.83 15.52
CA ALA A 243 3.11 -6.14 16.68
C ALA A 243 2.76 -7.11 17.83
N GLU A 244 2.19 -8.28 17.53
CA GLU A 244 1.91 -9.38 18.48
C GLU A 244 3.17 -9.92 19.17
N ALA A 245 4.33 -9.84 18.52
CA ALA A 245 5.61 -10.25 19.10
C ALA A 245 6.25 -9.17 20.00
N ASN A 246 5.77 -7.93 19.95
CA ASN A 246 6.42 -6.77 20.60
C ASN A 246 5.52 -5.97 21.56
N LEU A 247 4.19 -6.17 21.51
CA LEU A 247 3.22 -5.49 22.38
C LEU A 247 2.39 -6.52 23.16
N PRO A 248 2.09 -6.28 24.46
CA PRO A 248 1.21 -7.13 25.24
C PRO A 248 -0.14 -7.33 24.55
N ARG A 249 -0.73 -8.55 24.58
CA ARG A 249 -1.95 -8.85 23.80
C ARG A 249 -3.14 -7.94 24.12
N LYS A 250 -3.22 -7.39 25.33
CA LYS A 250 -4.24 -6.39 25.74
C LYS A 250 -4.07 -5.02 25.07
N ASN A 251 -2.86 -4.68 24.63
CA ASN A 251 -2.53 -3.42 23.94
C ASN A 251 -2.81 -3.51 22.42
N LEU A 252 -3.38 -4.62 21.94
CA LEU A 252 -3.59 -4.91 20.53
C LEU A 252 -5.08 -5.16 20.26
N PRO A 253 -5.67 -4.55 19.22
CA PRO A 253 -7.05 -4.84 18.84
C PRO A 253 -7.30 -6.33 18.53
N GLY A 254 -8.58 -6.74 18.55
CA GLY A 254 -8.97 -8.14 18.33
C GLY A 254 -8.71 -8.65 16.91
N TYR A 255 -9.06 -7.87 15.90
CA TYR A 255 -9.05 -8.26 14.49
C TYR A 255 -7.75 -7.82 13.79
N TYR A 256 -6.79 -8.72 13.62
CA TYR A 256 -5.50 -8.45 12.94
C TYR A 256 -4.78 -7.17 13.39
N CYS A 257 -4.81 -6.87 14.70
CA CYS A 257 -4.25 -5.63 15.28
C CYS A 257 -4.93 -4.33 14.81
N MET A 258 -6.15 -4.41 14.26
CA MET A 258 -6.95 -3.30 13.75
C MET A 258 -8.32 -3.21 14.48
N PRO A 259 -8.95 -2.01 14.55
CA PRO A 259 -10.28 -1.83 15.11
C PRO A 259 -11.30 -2.86 14.60
N ASP A 260 -12.04 -3.47 15.53
CA ASP A 260 -13.04 -4.48 15.22
C ASP A 260 -14.40 -3.87 14.81
N TYR A 261 -15.29 -4.72 14.29
CA TYR A 261 -16.69 -4.38 13.99
C TYR A 261 -17.49 -3.89 15.22
N GLY A 262 -16.92 -3.97 16.44
CA GLY A 262 -17.53 -3.48 17.68
C GLY A 262 -17.41 -1.97 17.87
N TRP A 263 -16.54 -1.28 17.12
CA TRP A 263 -16.45 0.18 17.18
C TRP A 263 -17.76 0.85 16.72
N GLU A 264 -18.42 0.31 15.69
CA GLU A 264 -19.66 0.81 15.08
C GLU A 264 -20.95 0.26 15.74
N GLY A 265 -20.88 -0.24 16.99
CA GLY A 265 -22.08 -0.63 17.76
C GLY A 265 -22.74 -1.95 17.35
N GLY A 266 -22.10 -2.76 16.50
CA GLY A 266 -22.49 -4.15 16.28
C GLY A 266 -22.29 -4.67 14.85
N TRP A 267 -22.30 -6.00 14.72
CA TRP A 267 -22.05 -6.79 13.51
C TRP A 267 -22.88 -6.48 12.25
N ARG A 268 -23.84 -5.54 12.33
CA ARG A 268 -24.59 -5.04 11.16
C ARG A 268 -23.77 -4.01 10.37
N GLN A 269 -22.88 -3.26 11.00
CA GLN A 269 -21.97 -2.35 10.32
C GLN A 269 -20.68 -3.11 10.00
N ARG A 270 -20.44 -3.36 8.70
CA ARG A 270 -19.42 -4.31 8.21
C ARG A 270 -18.05 -3.64 7.96
N GLN A 271 -17.70 -2.57 8.68
CA GLN A 271 -16.50 -1.76 8.43
C GLN A 271 -15.44 -1.84 9.55
N ALA A 272 -15.00 -3.05 9.92
CA ALA A 272 -13.77 -3.21 10.70
C ALA A 272 -12.57 -2.52 10.01
N GLY A 273 -11.70 -1.90 10.80
CA GLY A 273 -10.48 -1.24 10.34
C GLY A 273 -10.64 0.09 9.57
N PHE A 274 -11.82 0.52 9.13
CA PHE A 274 -11.96 1.77 8.36
C PHE A 274 -11.97 3.01 9.30
N LEU A 275 -10.96 3.88 9.18
CA LEU A 275 -10.84 5.06 10.05
C LEU A 275 -11.40 6.37 9.47
N LYS A 276 -11.76 6.43 8.17
CA LYS A 276 -12.22 7.69 7.53
C LYS A 276 -13.39 8.41 8.23
N HIS A 277 -14.25 7.64 8.91
CA HIS A 277 -15.50 8.10 9.50
C HIS A 277 -15.36 8.62 10.94
N TRP A 278 -14.27 8.29 11.62
CA TRP A 278 -14.03 8.65 13.02
C TRP A 278 -13.24 9.96 13.12
N SER A 279 -13.62 10.86 14.02
CA SER A 279 -12.80 12.05 14.31
C SER A 279 -11.46 11.66 14.97
N ASN A 280 -10.49 12.57 15.00
CA ASN A 280 -9.21 12.30 15.65
C ASN A 280 -9.39 12.03 17.16
N GLU A 281 -10.27 12.82 17.78
CA GLU A 281 -10.65 12.76 19.19
C GLU A 281 -11.33 11.41 19.50
N GLU A 282 -12.19 10.91 18.59
CA GLU A 282 -12.84 9.61 18.74
C GLU A 282 -11.88 8.44 18.63
N ILE A 283 -10.93 8.50 17.68
CA ILE A 283 -9.86 7.49 17.54
C ILE A 283 -9.04 7.45 18.83
N THR A 284 -8.54 8.61 19.29
CA THR A 284 -7.74 8.72 20.52
C THR A 284 -8.52 8.24 21.76
N ARG A 285 -9.79 8.66 21.92
CA ARG A 285 -10.67 8.22 23.00
C ARG A 285 -10.81 6.70 23.02
N ARG A 286 -11.17 6.08 21.89
CA ARG A 286 -11.41 4.64 21.79
C ARG A 286 -10.13 3.80 21.99
N LEU A 287 -8.98 4.30 21.57
CA LEU A 287 -7.69 3.65 21.87
C LEU A 287 -7.39 3.66 23.38
N ARG A 288 -7.57 4.82 24.04
CA ARG A 288 -7.41 4.97 25.50
C ARG A 288 -8.38 4.08 26.28
N GLU A 289 -9.67 4.11 25.95
CA GLU A 289 -10.73 3.29 26.58
C GLU A 289 -10.48 1.77 26.48
N LYS A 290 -9.73 1.32 25.47
CA LYS A 290 -9.38 -0.09 25.27
C LYS A 290 -7.93 -0.42 25.66
N GLY A 291 -7.11 0.56 26.04
CA GLY A 291 -5.68 0.40 26.28
C GLY A 291 -4.87 0.02 25.03
N HIS A 292 -5.42 0.20 23.83
CA HIS A 292 -4.78 -0.19 22.57
C HIS A 292 -3.65 0.78 22.18
N ARG A 293 -2.50 0.24 21.76
CA ARG A 293 -1.36 1.01 21.20
C ARG A 293 -1.18 0.84 19.69
N VAL A 294 -2.16 0.28 18.98
CA VAL A 294 -2.16 0.16 17.51
C VAL A 294 -3.53 0.54 16.95
N ALA A 295 -3.52 1.34 15.89
CA ALA A 295 -4.69 1.74 15.10
C ALA A 295 -4.42 1.43 13.62
N GLY A 296 -5.05 0.40 13.07
CA GLY A 296 -5.00 0.13 11.63
C GLY A 296 -6.08 0.89 10.88
N ASN A 297 -5.71 1.56 9.78
CA ASN A 297 -6.65 2.05 8.77
C ASN A 297 -6.68 1.07 7.59
N GLU A 298 -7.64 0.14 7.57
CA GLU A 298 -7.72 -0.93 6.60
C GLU A 298 -8.37 -0.49 5.28
N TRP A 299 -7.59 -0.59 4.19
CA TRP A 299 -8.05 -0.44 2.79
C TRP A 299 -8.73 0.90 2.44
N ASP A 300 -8.67 1.87 3.35
CA ASP A 300 -9.29 3.17 3.22
C ASP A 300 -8.35 4.22 2.64
N LYS A 301 -8.90 5.38 2.26
CA LYS A 301 -8.07 6.57 2.02
C LYS A 301 -7.43 7.02 3.33
N PHE A 302 -6.15 7.39 3.27
CA PHE A 302 -5.52 8.18 4.32
C PHE A 302 -6.04 9.63 4.19
N GLN A 303 -6.31 10.28 5.32
CA GLN A 303 -6.70 11.69 5.36
C GLN A 303 -5.57 12.49 6.01
N VAL A 304 -5.21 13.66 5.46
CA VAL A 304 -4.09 14.47 5.97
C VAL A 304 -4.27 14.83 7.45
N ARG A 305 -5.53 15.06 7.89
CA ARG A 305 -5.87 15.27 9.31
C ARG A 305 -5.40 14.16 10.25
N HIS A 306 -5.16 12.93 9.77
CA HIS A 306 -4.68 11.85 10.64
C HIS A 306 -3.29 12.17 11.21
N PHE A 307 -2.47 12.99 10.55
CA PHE A 307 -1.20 13.46 11.13
C PHE A 307 -1.38 14.34 12.38
N ASP A 308 -2.58 14.87 12.61
CA ASP A 308 -2.92 15.66 13.79
C ASP A 308 -3.42 14.79 14.96
N LEU A 309 -3.36 13.45 14.82
CA LEU A 309 -3.59 12.52 15.93
C LEU A 309 -2.45 12.64 16.97
N PRO A 310 -2.75 12.99 18.23
CA PRO A 310 -1.72 13.13 19.27
C PRO A 310 -1.08 11.78 19.59
N GLY A 311 0.24 11.76 19.80
CA GLY A 311 0.99 10.54 20.15
C GLY A 311 1.08 9.47 19.04
N ALA A 312 0.57 9.74 17.84
CA ALA A 312 0.53 8.79 16.74
C ALA A 312 1.86 8.71 15.96
N VAL A 313 2.40 7.51 15.80
CA VAL A 313 3.52 7.19 14.90
C VAL A 313 2.99 6.56 13.63
N PHE A 314 3.46 6.98 12.46
CA PHE A 314 2.88 6.60 11.18
C PHE A 314 3.71 5.52 10.48
N ALA A 315 3.11 4.35 10.28
CA ALA A 315 3.71 3.23 9.56
C ALA A 315 2.83 2.77 8.38
N THR A 316 3.46 2.30 7.31
CA THR A 316 2.78 1.64 6.19
C THR A 316 3.70 0.64 5.49
N SER A 317 3.17 -0.17 4.58
CA SER A 317 3.94 -1.18 3.85
C SER A 317 3.50 -1.28 2.38
N PHE A 318 4.48 -1.18 1.49
CA PHE A 318 4.32 -1.26 0.03
C PHE A 318 4.76 -2.62 -0.49
N ARG A 319 4.23 -2.99 -1.65
CA ARG A 319 4.56 -4.17 -2.45
C ARG A 319 4.47 -3.77 -3.92
N ARG A 320 5.19 -4.44 -4.83
CA ARG A 320 5.00 -4.22 -6.28
C ARG A 320 3.48 -4.26 -6.64
N PRO A 321 2.93 -3.22 -7.31
CA PRO A 321 1.49 -3.09 -7.57
C PRO A 321 0.84 -4.29 -8.28
N LEU A 322 1.52 -4.87 -9.26
CA LEU A 322 1.01 -6.04 -9.99
C LEU A 322 0.96 -7.30 -9.11
N ASP A 323 2.03 -7.54 -8.36
CA ASP A 323 2.14 -8.56 -7.31
C ASP A 323 1.05 -8.45 -6.23
N ARG A 324 0.71 -7.21 -5.83
CA ARG A 324 -0.41 -6.89 -4.94
C ARG A 324 -1.74 -7.32 -5.57
N ALA A 325 -1.97 -6.98 -6.84
CA ALA A 325 -3.20 -7.32 -7.54
C ALA A 325 -3.39 -8.86 -7.66
N LEU A 326 -2.35 -9.60 -8.06
CA LEU A 326 -2.40 -11.06 -8.12
C LEU A 326 -2.60 -11.71 -6.74
N SER A 327 -2.01 -11.12 -5.69
CA SER A 327 -2.25 -11.52 -4.30
C SER A 327 -3.72 -11.32 -3.88
N GLN A 328 -4.41 -10.29 -4.41
CA GLN A 328 -5.84 -10.06 -4.17
C GLN A 328 -6.71 -11.08 -4.93
N PHE A 329 -6.47 -11.30 -6.23
CA PHE A 329 -7.18 -12.33 -7.01
C PHE A 329 -7.09 -13.71 -6.35
N ARG A 330 -5.87 -14.13 -6.00
CA ARG A 330 -5.62 -15.41 -5.34
C ARG A 330 -6.40 -15.54 -4.03
N PHE A 331 -6.40 -14.48 -3.22
CA PHE A 331 -7.09 -14.46 -1.92
C PHE A 331 -8.61 -14.51 -2.03
N GLU A 332 -9.19 -13.93 -3.07
CA GLU A 332 -10.65 -13.94 -3.29
C GLU A 332 -11.10 -15.22 -3.99
N CYS A 333 -10.41 -15.62 -5.05
CA CYS A 333 -10.87 -16.59 -6.04
C CYS A 333 -10.20 -17.95 -5.88
N ALA A 334 -8.87 -18.01 -5.84
CA ALA A 334 -8.13 -19.28 -5.68
C ALA A 334 -8.21 -19.86 -4.25
N GLU A 335 -8.55 -19.04 -3.25
CA GLU A 335 -8.93 -19.49 -1.90
C GLU A 335 -10.45 -19.70 -1.74
N HIS A 336 -11.23 -19.69 -2.84
CA HIS A 336 -12.69 -19.90 -2.88
C HIS A 336 -13.51 -19.02 -1.92
N ARG A 337 -13.10 -17.77 -1.67
CA ARG A 337 -13.77 -16.82 -0.76
C ARG A 337 -14.99 -16.12 -1.41
N GLY A 338 -15.81 -16.87 -2.14
CA GLY A 338 -17.03 -16.39 -2.80
C GLY A 338 -16.83 -15.66 -4.13
N CYS A 339 -15.60 -15.51 -4.64
CA CYS A 339 -15.37 -15.08 -6.01
C CYS A 339 -15.66 -16.21 -7.01
N THR A 340 -16.33 -15.89 -8.11
CA THR A 340 -16.75 -16.81 -9.18
C THR A 340 -15.80 -16.85 -10.39
N HIS A 341 -14.72 -16.05 -10.38
CA HIS A 341 -13.77 -15.96 -11.48
C HIS A 341 -12.65 -16.99 -11.34
N GLU A 342 -12.58 -17.96 -12.25
CA GLU A 342 -11.52 -18.98 -12.26
C GLU A 342 -10.15 -18.43 -12.70
N ARG A 343 -10.12 -17.34 -13.46
CA ARG A 343 -8.90 -16.82 -14.13
C ARG A 343 -8.75 -15.30 -14.02
N PRO A 344 -7.50 -14.78 -13.93
CA PRO A 344 -7.23 -13.34 -13.92
C PRO A 344 -7.87 -12.57 -15.09
N GLU A 345 -7.92 -13.17 -16.30
CA GLU A 345 -8.50 -12.57 -17.51
C GLU A 345 -9.97 -12.14 -17.35
N THR A 346 -10.78 -12.88 -16.59
CA THR A 346 -12.19 -12.52 -16.37
C THR A 346 -12.40 -11.68 -15.12
N TRP A 347 -11.47 -11.76 -14.15
CA TRP A 347 -11.52 -11.01 -12.90
C TRP A 347 -11.08 -9.56 -13.06
N TRP A 348 -9.94 -9.27 -13.73
CA TRP A 348 -9.39 -7.91 -13.77
C TRP A 348 -10.33 -6.85 -14.37
N PRO A 349 -11.03 -7.12 -15.50
CA PRO A 349 -11.99 -6.15 -16.06
C PRO A 349 -13.15 -5.81 -15.11
N ALA A 350 -13.51 -6.73 -14.22
CA ALA A 350 -14.55 -6.52 -13.22
C ALA A 350 -14.07 -5.73 -11.98
N ARG A 351 -12.76 -5.40 -11.88
CA ARG A 351 -12.13 -4.87 -10.65
C ARG A 351 -11.40 -3.52 -10.80
N PRO A 352 -12.05 -2.47 -11.35
CA PRO A 352 -11.51 -1.10 -11.37
C PRO A 352 -11.41 -0.46 -9.96
N ASP A 353 -11.88 -1.13 -8.90
CA ASP A 353 -11.58 -0.76 -7.52
C ASP A 353 -10.14 -1.07 -7.08
N LEU A 354 -9.42 -1.91 -7.83
CA LEU A 354 -8.05 -2.31 -7.54
C LEU A 354 -6.98 -1.56 -8.35
N TRP A 355 -7.40 -0.64 -9.22
CA TRP A 355 -6.54 0.24 -10.03
C TRP A 355 -5.98 1.38 -9.18
N ASN A 356 -4.69 1.70 -9.34
CA ASN A 356 -3.96 2.78 -8.65
C ASN A 356 -4.31 2.96 -7.15
N VAL A 357 -4.36 1.86 -6.38
CA VAL A 357 -4.85 1.82 -4.98
C VAL A 357 -3.96 2.61 -4.01
N TYR A 358 -2.64 2.60 -4.18
CA TYR A 358 -1.73 3.35 -3.34
C TYR A 358 -1.90 4.86 -3.57
N SER A 359 -1.86 5.29 -4.83
CA SER A 359 -2.01 6.70 -5.19
C SER A 359 -3.42 7.22 -4.86
N LEU A 360 -4.46 6.39 -4.99
CA LEU A 360 -5.81 6.69 -4.50
C LEU A 360 -5.92 6.76 -2.97
N THR A 361 -5.11 6.00 -2.24
CA THR A 361 -5.10 5.98 -0.77
C THR A 361 -4.43 7.22 -0.19
N PHE A 362 -3.28 7.62 -0.72
CA PHE A 362 -2.46 8.68 -0.12
C PHE A 362 -2.79 10.10 -0.61
N ALA A 363 -3.58 10.28 -1.68
CA ALA A 363 -4.04 11.60 -2.15
C ALA A 363 -5.38 12.03 -1.54
N ASP A 364 -5.38 12.15 -0.21
CA ASP A 364 -6.30 12.91 0.66
C ASP A 364 -7.74 13.11 0.15
N GLY A 365 -8.49 12.01 -0.01
CA GLY A 365 -9.92 12.06 -0.30
C GLY A 365 -10.31 12.43 -1.74
N GLN A 366 -9.67 13.42 -2.37
CA GLN A 366 -10.16 14.11 -3.59
C GLN A 366 -10.25 13.24 -4.86
N ALA A 367 -9.61 12.06 -4.86
CA ALA A 367 -9.48 11.25 -6.06
C ALA A 367 -10.80 10.62 -6.59
N LYS A 368 -11.17 11.02 -7.82
CA LYS A 368 -12.18 10.43 -8.72
C LYS A 368 -11.63 9.17 -9.44
N LYS A 369 -12.46 8.15 -9.65
CA LYS A 369 -12.01 6.88 -10.28
C LYS A 369 -12.02 6.85 -11.81
N THR A 370 -12.60 7.82 -12.50
CA THR A 370 -12.78 7.78 -13.97
C THR A 370 -11.53 8.21 -14.75
N LEU A 371 -10.88 9.29 -14.31
CA LEU A 371 -9.81 10.01 -15.05
C LEU A 371 -8.44 9.29 -15.08
N TRP A 372 -8.38 7.96 -14.94
CA TRP A 372 -7.10 7.23 -14.92
C TRP A 372 -6.60 6.83 -16.30
N ALA A 373 -7.48 6.22 -17.11
CA ALA A 373 -7.16 5.68 -18.43
C ALA A 373 -7.23 6.72 -19.56
N GLU A 374 -7.76 7.91 -19.29
CA GLU A 374 -7.85 9.01 -20.26
C GLU A 374 -6.49 9.66 -20.52
N SER A 375 -6.23 10.06 -21.76
CA SER A 375 -5.08 10.91 -22.13
C SER A 375 -5.49 12.37 -22.36
N THR A 376 -6.56 12.82 -21.68
CA THR A 376 -7.02 14.21 -21.70
C THR A 376 -6.09 15.10 -20.87
N PRO A 377 -5.89 16.38 -21.22
CA PRO A 377 -5.11 17.33 -20.40
C PRO A 377 -5.60 17.41 -18.95
N GLU A 378 -6.92 17.28 -18.75
CA GLU A 378 -7.60 17.24 -17.47
C GLU A 378 -7.17 16.01 -16.66
N ALA A 379 -7.19 14.81 -17.28
CA ALA A 379 -6.71 13.59 -16.65
C ALA A 379 -5.21 13.68 -16.33
N MET A 380 -4.36 14.15 -17.26
CA MET A 380 -2.92 14.34 -17.02
C MET A 380 -2.68 15.25 -15.80
N LYS A 381 -3.27 16.45 -15.78
CA LYS A 381 -3.17 17.42 -14.67
C LYS A 381 -3.66 16.83 -13.35
N TYR A 382 -4.71 16.02 -13.40
CA TYR A 382 -5.28 15.32 -12.24
C TYR A 382 -4.35 14.19 -11.73
N ARG A 383 -3.77 13.36 -12.60
CA ARG A 383 -2.75 12.36 -12.25
C ARG A 383 -1.52 13.00 -11.61
N MET A 384 -1.05 14.13 -12.17
CA MET A 384 0.05 14.94 -11.61
C MET A 384 -0.26 15.45 -10.20
N SER A 385 -1.47 15.97 -9.96
CA SER A 385 -1.85 16.47 -8.65
C SER A 385 -1.90 15.36 -7.59
N ILE A 386 -2.42 14.18 -7.95
CA ILE A 386 -2.50 13.04 -7.03
C ILE A 386 -1.13 12.49 -6.68
N ILE A 387 -0.23 12.30 -7.65
CA ILE A 387 1.09 11.75 -7.34
C ILE A 387 1.90 12.71 -6.46
N GLU A 388 1.76 14.03 -6.65
CA GLU A 388 2.35 15.02 -5.75
C GLU A 388 1.81 14.91 -4.32
N GLN A 389 0.48 14.91 -4.15
CA GLN A 389 -0.15 14.79 -2.83
C GLN A 389 0.26 13.48 -2.13
N ALA A 390 0.21 12.37 -2.85
CA ALA A 390 0.56 11.04 -2.32
C ALA A 390 2.03 10.96 -1.88
N ILE A 391 2.96 11.57 -2.62
CA ILE A 391 4.38 11.64 -2.23
C ILE A 391 4.57 12.54 -1.00
N ARG A 392 3.94 13.72 -0.94
CA ARG A 392 4.03 14.62 0.23
C ARG A 392 3.44 13.99 1.50
N VAL A 393 2.37 13.19 1.37
CA VAL A 393 1.83 12.39 2.48
C VAL A 393 2.79 11.27 2.87
N LEU A 394 3.29 10.48 1.91
CA LEU A 394 4.17 9.34 2.19
C LEU A 394 5.50 9.75 2.83
N ALA A 395 6.08 10.88 2.44
CA ALA A 395 7.31 11.41 3.03
C ALA A 395 7.19 11.65 4.56
N ARG A 396 6.00 11.97 5.06
CA ARG A 396 5.73 12.21 6.50
C ARG A 396 5.62 10.93 7.34
N PHE A 397 5.48 9.76 6.74
CA PHE A 397 5.42 8.49 7.49
C PHE A 397 6.76 8.19 8.15
N ASN A 398 6.75 7.87 9.46
CA ASN A 398 7.94 7.46 10.20
C ASN A 398 8.60 6.23 9.56
N LEU A 399 7.79 5.20 9.30
CA LEU A 399 8.20 3.91 8.77
C LEU A 399 7.45 3.58 7.47
N VAL A 400 8.21 3.37 6.39
CA VAL A 400 7.69 2.88 5.10
C VAL A 400 8.39 1.56 4.81
N LEU A 401 7.67 0.44 4.95
CA LEU A 401 8.20 -0.90 4.70
C LEU A 401 8.04 -1.30 3.23
N VAL A 402 8.96 -2.14 2.72
CA VAL A 402 8.88 -2.74 1.39
C VAL A 402 8.83 -4.26 1.53
N MET A 403 7.78 -4.88 0.99
CA MET A 403 7.50 -6.31 1.14
C MET A 403 8.59 -7.21 0.56
N GLU A 404 9.21 -6.78 -0.51
CA GLU A 404 10.29 -7.44 -1.22
C GLU A 404 11.60 -7.44 -0.41
N TRP A 405 11.75 -6.51 0.55
CA TRP A 405 13.00 -6.21 1.26
C TRP A 405 12.87 -6.26 2.80
N LEU A 406 11.82 -6.87 3.35
CA LEU A 406 11.56 -6.88 4.81
C LEU A 406 12.72 -7.41 5.66
N SER A 407 13.55 -8.31 5.13
CA SER A 407 14.76 -8.82 5.80
C SER A 407 15.71 -7.70 6.26
N TYR A 408 15.68 -6.55 5.58
CA TYR A 408 16.53 -5.39 5.86
C TYR A 408 15.86 -4.33 6.73
N ALA A 409 14.56 -4.46 7.02
CA ALA A 409 13.78 -3.47 7.76
C ALA A 409 13.95 -3.52 9.29
N ALA A 410 14.70 -4.50 9.82
CA ALA A 410 14.81 -4.76 11.25
C ALA A 410 15.38 -3.56 12.05
N GLU A 411 16.39 -2.87 11.52
CA GLU A 411 16.99 -1.70 12.16
C GLU A 411 15.98 -0.54 12.23
N SER A 412 15.31 -0.22 11.11
CA SER A 412 14.29 0.84 11.04
C SER A 412 13.09 0.54 11.94
N VAL A 413 12.65 -0.72 12.02
CA VAL A 413 11.59 -1.15 12.94
C VAL A 413 12.02 -1.02 14.40
N THR A 414 13.26 -1.40 14.74
CA THR A 414 13.79 -1.27 16.10
C THR A 414 13.91 0.20 16.50
N LYS A 415 14.43 1.06 15.60
CA LYS A 415 14.58 2.49 15.85
C LYS A 415 13.24 3.21 15.99
N GLU A 416 12.40 3.13 14.96
CA GLU A 416 11.22 4.00 14.83
C GLU A 416 10.03 3.49 15.66
N LEU A 417 10.01 2.20 16.09
CA LEU A 417 8.92 1.59 16.87
C LEU A 417 9.34 0.98 18.22
N GLY A 418 10.64 0.85 18.52
CA GLY A 418 11.15 0.16 19.72
C GLY A 418 10.99 -1.37 19.69
N PHE A 419 10.52 -1.93 18.57
CA PHE A 419 10.19 -3.35 18.42
C PHE A 419 11.47 -4.20 18.27
N ARG A 420 11.77 -5.03 19.29
CA ARG A 420 13.00 -5.84 19.38
C ARG A 420 12.86 -7.23 18.74
N ASP A 421 11.69 -7.87 18.82
CA ASP A 421 11.46 -9.14 18.10
C ASP A 421 11.08 -8.86 16.64
N THR A 422 12.11 -8.69 15.82
CA THR A 422 11.99 -8.46 14.38
C THR A 422 11.88 -9.75 13.57
N ARG A 423 11.78 -10.93 14.21
CA ARG A 423 11.73 -12.24 13.51
C ARG A 423 10.51 -12.40 12.60
N ALA A 424 9.46 -11.61 12.78
CA ALA A 424 8.32 -11.55 11.87
C ALA A 424 8.67 -10.97 10.47
N LEU A 425 9.74 -10.17 10.37
CA LEU A 425 10.22 -9.59 9.10
C LEU A 425 11.06 -10.58 8.29
N THR A 426 11.85 -11.42 8.96
CA THR A 426 12.69 -12.45 8.33
C THR A 426 11.94 -13.74 8.04
N LYS A 427 10.82 -14.00 8.73
CA LYS A 427 9.88 -15.09 8.41
C LYS A 427 9.19 -14.82 7.07
N ARG A 428 9.78 -15.36 6.00
CA ARG A 428 9.31 -15.36 4.60
C ARG A 428 7.79 -15.24 4.47
N VAL A 429 7.30 -14.06 4.07
CA VAL A 429 5.88 -13.81 3.79
C VAL A 429 5.51 -14.48 2.46
N ARG A 430 5.47 -15.82 2.46
CA ARG A 430 4.98 -16.64 1.34
C ARG A 430 3.53 -16.18 1.04
N PRO A 431 3.19 -15.73 -0.17
CA PRO A 431 1.84 -15.24 -0.47
C PRO A 431 0.86 -16.41 -0.53
N HIS A 432 0.30 -16.75 0.64
CA HIS A 432 -0.84 -17.64 0.84
C HIS A 432 -0.79 -18.95 0.03
N ILE A 433 0.37 -19.62 0.01
CA ILE A 433 0.38 -21.08 -0.14
C ILE A 433 -0.36 -21.61 1.10
N SER A 434 -1.31 -22.53 0.88
CA SER A 434 -2.28 -22.94 1.90
C SER A 434 -1.58 -23.30 3.22
N GLN A 435 -2.12 -22.83 4.34
CA GLN A 435 -1.44 -22.93 5.65
C GLN A 435 -1.17 -24.38 6.09
N ALA A 436 -1.80 -25.35 5.44
CA ALA A 436 -1.60 -26.79 5.57
C ALA A 436 -0.42 -27.38 4.75
N LYS A 437 0.39 -26.56 4.05
CA LYS A 437 1.63 -26.97 3.37
C LYS A 437 2.82 -26.12 3.83
N ARG A 438 2.97 -25.98 5.16
CA ARG A 438 4.08 -25.22 5.78
C ARG A 438 5.38 -26.02 5.94
N ASP A 439 5.30 -27.36 5.85
CA ASP A 439 6.34 -28.27 6.35
C ASP A 439 7.55 -28.44 5.38
N GLY A 440 7.56 -27.71 4.26
CA GLY A 440 8.72 -27.56 3.39
C GLY A 440 9.76 -26.62 4.01
N GLY A 441 10.56 -27.17 4.93
CA GLY A 441 11.43 -26.50 5.91
C GLY A 441 12.70 -25.81 5.40
N GLU A 442 12.66 -25.14 4.25
CA GLU A 442 13.75 -24.23 3.86
C GLU A 442 13.66 -22.89 4.60
N THR A 443 14.56 -22.70 5.58
CA THR A 443 14.79 -21.44 6.29
C THR A 443 15.87 -20.60 5.61
N VAL A 444 15.69 -20.30 4.33
CA VAL A 444 16.60 -19.43 3.55
C VAL A 444 16.01 -18.01 3.51
N SER A 445 16.87 -17.00 3.73
CA SER A 445 16.53 -15.57 3.76
C SER A 445 16.88 -14.85 2.45
N GLY A 446 16.46 -13.58 2.32
CA GLY A 446 16.79 -12.72 1.17
C GLY A 446 15.69 -12.61 0.11
N ALA A 447 15.69 -11.49 -0.62
CA ALA A 447 14.78 -11.17 -1.73
C ALA A 447 14.78 -12.25 -2.83
N ALA A 448 15.93 -12.87 -3.11
CA ALA A 448 16.06 -13.97 -4.07
C ALA A 448 15.13 -15.16 -3.75
N THR A 449 14.82 -15.39 -2.47
CA THR A 449 13.88 -16.44 -2.03
C THR A 449 12.42 -16.00 -2.09
N VAL A 450 12.13 -14.69 -2.05
CA VAL A 450 10.77 -14.13 -2.12
C VAL A 450 10.21 -14.35 -3.51
N ARG A 451 11.00 -14.11 -4.57
CA ARG A 451 10.60 -14.33 -5.98
C ARG A 451 10.11 -15.76 -6.25
N LYS A 452 10.70 -16.77 -5.60
CA LYS A 452 10.27 -18.19 -5.66
C LYS A 452 9.02 -18.54 -4.82
N ALA A 453 8.40 -17.56 -4.16
CA ALA A 453 7.21 -17.76 -3.33
C ALA A 453 5.94 -17.19 -3.96
N SER A 454 6.09 -16.11 -4.73
CA SER A 454 5.03 -15.43 -5.47
C SER A 454 4.69 -16.14 -6.77
N TRP A 455 3.52 -15.80 -7.30
CA TRP A 455 3.32 -15.86 -8.74
C TRP A 455 4.18 -14.75 -9.35
N VAL A 456 5.13 -15.12 -10.21
CA VAL A 456 5.79 -14.18 -11.10
C VAL A 456 4.74 -13.75 -12.13
N PRO A 457 4.37 -12.45 -12.24
CA PRO A 457 3.27 -12.05 -13.11
C PRO A 457 3.44 -12.47 -14.58
N GLU A 458 4.68 -12.49 -15.06
CA GLU A 458 5.10 -12.90 -16.40
C GLU A 458 4.91 -14.42 -16.65
N GLU A 459 4.84 -15.24 -15.60
CA GLU A 459 4.59 -16.70 -15.69
C GLU A 459 3.09 -17.05 -15.64
N VAL A 460 2.24 -16.15 -15.11
CA VAL A 460 0.83 -16.43 -14.81
C VAL A 460 -0.16 -15.62 -15.65
N LEU A 461 0.26 -14.50 -16.23
CA LEU A 461 -0.59 -13.64 -17.05
C LEU A 461 -0.27 -13.80 -18.53
N SER A 462 -1.30 -13.89 -19.36
CA SER A 462 -1.13 -13.70 -20.81
C SER A 462 -0.53 -12.31 -21.10
N PRO A 463 0.35 -12.13 -22.11
CA PRO A 463 1.03 -10.84 -22.34
C PRO A 463 0.08 -9.65 -22.51
N LYS A 464 -1.10 -9.89 -23.12
CA LYS A 464 -2.18 -8.90 -23.22
C LYS A 464 -2.72 -8.47 -21.85
N LEU A 465 -2.91 -9.41 -20.93
CA LEU A 465 -3.37 -9.12 -19.58
C LEU A 465 -2.28 -8.51 -18.72
N TYR A 466 -1.03 -8.99 -18.81
CA TYR A 466 0.13 -8.37 -18.14
C TYR A 466 0.22 -6.88 -18.48
N LYS A 467 0.13 -6.52 -19.77
CA LYS A 467 0.10 -5.12 -20.23
C LYS A 467 -1.08 -4.36 -19.63
N LEU A 468 -2.31 -4.85 -19.83
CA LEU A 468 -3.53 -4.20 -19.34
C LEU A 468 -3.50 -3.96 -17.81
N MET A 469 -3.04 -4.95 -17.03
CA MET A 469 -2.92 -4.82 -15.58
C MET A 469 -1.84 -3.81 -15.18
N SER A 470 -0.69 -3.81 -15.86
CA SER A 470 0.39 -2.85 -15.61
C SER A 470 -0.03 -1.41 -15.91
N GLU A 471 -0.66 -1.17 -17.07
CA GLU A 471 -1.18 0.15 -17.46
C GLU A 471 -2.24 0.67 -16.47
N SER A 472 -3.12 -0.23 -16.00
CA SER A 472 -4.13 0.04 -14.96
C SER A 472 -3.51 0.38 -13.58
N LEU A 473 -2.21 0.18 -13.40
CA LEU A 473 -1.45 0.36 -12.15
C LEU A 473 -0.27 1.35 -12.32
N ALA A 474 -0.14 2.02 -13.46
CA ALA A 474 1.06 2.79 -13.80
C ALA A 474 1.36 3.97 -12.84
N ILE A 475 0.35 4.51 -12.14
CA ILE A 475 0.55 5.60 -11.16
C ILE A 475 0.87 5.01 -9.77
N ASP A 476 0.38 3.81 -9.44
CA ASP A 476 0.86 3.02 -8.29
C ASP A 476 2.34 2.65 -8.44
N GLU A 477 2.82 2.38 -9.66
CA GLU A 477 4.23 2.06 -9.94
C GLU A 477 5.17 3.24 -9.63
N ILE A 478 4.77 4.49 -9.93
CA ILE A 478 5.55 5.69 -9.52
C ILE A 478 5.62 5.80 -8.00
N LEU A 479 4.48 5.68 -7.30
CA LEU A 479 4.46 5.85 -5.84
C LEU A 479 5.16 4.69 -5.12
N ASN A 480 5.07 3.48 -5.66
CA ASN A 480 5.84 2.33 -5.22
C ASN A 480 7.35 2.59 -5.34
N ASP A 481 7.83 3.09 -6.48
CA ASP A 481 9.25 3.36 -6.66
C ASP A 481 9.74 4.47 -5.71
N VAL A 482 8.91 5.48 -5.43
CA VAL A 482 9.18 6.48 -4.39
C VAL A 482 9.19 5.89 -2.98
N ALA A 483 8.23 5.01 -2.64
CA ALA A 483 8.20 4.33 -1.34
C ALA A 483 9.46 3.49 -1.10
N ARG A 484 9.90 2.80 -2.15
CA ARG A 484 11.13 1.98 -2.17
C ARG A 484 12.39 2.84 -2.05
N ARG A 485 12.41 3.97 -2.75
CA ARG A 485 13.51 4.94 -2.67
C ARG A 485 13.62 5.55 -1.26
N LEU A 486 12.49 5.92 -0.65
CA LEU A 486 12.42 6.38 0.75
C LEU A 486 12.92 5.32 1.74
N PHE A 487 12.59 4.04 1.53
CA PHE A 487 13.09 2.94 2.37
C PHE A 487 14.62 2.84 2.30
N LEU A 488 15.20 2.77 1.09
CA LEU A 488 16.66 2.62 0.93
C LEU A 488 17.42 3.85 1.46
N GLU A 489 16.96 5.07 1.17
CA GLU A 489 17.57 6.31 1.66
C GLU A 489 17.49 6.50 3.19
N ARG A 490 16.50 5.88 3.85
CA ARG A 490 16.39 5.85 5.32
C ARG A 490 17.14 4.68 5.96
N LEU A 491 17.45 3.65 5.17
CA LEU A 491 18.22 2.49 5.62
C LEU A 491 19.73 2.73 5.54
N VAL A 492 20.27 3.09 4.36
CA VAL A 492 21.73 3.08 4.13
C VAL A 492 22.40 4.44 4.23
N CYS A 493 21.67 5.56 4.11
CA CYS A 493 22.26 6.90 4.15
C CYS A 493 22.31 7.46 5.58
N PRO A 494 23.25 8.39 5.88
CA PRO A 494 23.20 9.16 7.12
C PRO A 494 21.87 9.91 7.25
N ALA A 495 21.55 10.40 8.46
CA ALA A 495 20.44 11.34 8.65
C ALA A 495 20.66 12.57 7.77
#